data_AF-A0A3D5HPL9-F1
#
_entry.id   AF-A0A3D5HPL9-F1
#
_cell.length_a   1.000
_cell.length_b   1.000
_cell.length_c   1.000
_cell.angle_alpha   90.00
_cell.angle_beta   90.00
_cell.angle_gamma   90.00
#
_symmetry.space_group_name_H-M   'P 1'
#
loop_
_entity.id
_entity.type
_entity.pdbx_description
1 polymer ?
#
loop_
_entity_poly.entity_id
_entity_poly.type
_entity_poly.pdbx_seq_one_letter_code
_entity_poly.pdbx_strand_id
1 'polypeptide(L)'
;SGFLVGAAVQLNNGVVLGGCNQENASYPLCMCGERVALYNAAANYPHQSVVSLAIVARNPRKKLTQPVSPCGACRQVIAEYESRYGSDIRIILKGETNDVIIFDTIKELLPYGFDGTFL
;
A
#
# COMPACT_ATOMS: atom_id res chain seq x y z
N SER A 1 5.14 -14.19 11.16
CA SER A 1 4.30 -15.00 10.25
C SER A 1 5.10 -15.80 9.24
N GLY A 2 6.28 -15.34 8.80
CA GLY A 2 6.97 -15.96 7.65
C GLY A 2 6.36 -15.56 6.30
N PHE A 3 5.45 -14.59 6.29
CA PHE A 3 4.87 -13.98 5.11
C PHE A 3 5.50 -12.59 4.93
N LEU A 4 6.10 -12.34 3.75
CA LEU A 4 6.89 -11.16 3.49
C LEU A 4 6.12 -10.24 2.54
N VAL A 5 5.95 -8.98 2.94
CA VAL A 5 5.31 -7.95 2.12
C VAL A 5 6.27 -6.77 2.00
N GLY A 6 6.60 -6.41 0.77
CA GLY A 6 7.30 -5.18 0.43
C GLY A 6 6.36 -4.22 -0.31
N ALA A 7 6.52 -2.93 -0.07
CA ALA A 7 5.85 -1.90 -0.82
C ALA A 7 6.81 -0.77 -1.18
N ALA A 8 6.54 -0.10 -2.29
CA ALA A 8 7.28 1.08 -2.73
C ALA A 8 6.31 2.16 -3.21
N VAL A 9 6.51 3.38 -2.76
CA VAL A 9 5.74 4.56 -3.19
C VAL A 9 6.61 5.45 -4.05
N GLN A 10 6.05 5.91 -5.17
CA GLN A 10 6.65 6.96 -6.00
C GLN A 10 5.93 8.27 -5.73
N LEU A 11 6.71 9.31 -5.43
CA LEU A 11 6.21 10.65 -5.22
C LEU A 11 6.20 11.44 -6.53
N ASN A 12 5.41 12.51 -6.59
CA ASN A 12 5.31 13.41 -7.74
C ASN A 12 6.64 14.12 -8.10
N ASN A 13 7.56 14.25 -7.14
CA ASN A 13 8.93 14.74 -7.38
C ASN A 13 9.91 13.65 -7.87
N GLY A 14 9.43 12.42 -8.12
CA GLY A 14 10.22 11.30 -8.60
C GLY A 14 10.94 10.49 -7.52
N VAL A 15 10.91 10.90 -6.25
CA VAL A 15 11.50 10.13 -5.14
C VAL A 15 10.73 8.82 -4.94
N VAL A 16 11.45 7.72 -4.71
CA VAL A 16 10.87 6.42 -4.37
C VAL A 16 11.25 6.04 -2.95
N LEU A 17 10.26 5.70 -2.11
CA LEU A 17 10.47 5.20 -0.75
C LEU A 17 9.90 3.81 -0.60
N GLY A 18 10.59 2.98 0.20
CA GLY A 18 10.17 1.61 0.50
C GLY A 18 9.55 1.46 1.88
N GLY A 19 8.83 0.35 2.04
CA GLY A 19 8.34 -0.17 3.32
C GLY A 19 8.20 -1.69 3.27
N CYS A 20 8.23 -2.33 4.44
CA CYS A 20 7.94 -3.75 4.58
C CYS A 20 7.13 -4.01 5.85
N ASN A 21 6.42 -5.13 5.90
CA ASN A 21 5.59 -5.45 7.06
C ASN A 21 6.44 -5.56 8.34
N GLN A 22 5.99 -4.90 9.39
CA GLN A 22 6.59 -4.94 10.73
C GLN A 22 5.67 -5.76 11.63
N GLU A 23 6.20 -6.86 12.15
CA GLU A 23 5.46 -7.75 13.03
C GLU A 23 5.69 -7.42 14.50
N ASN A 24 4.74 -7.78 15.33
CA ASN A 24 4.83 -7.63 16.77
C ASN A 24 4.20 -8.86 17.45
N ALA A 25 4.64 -9.17 18.67
CA ALA A 25 4.02 -10.23 19.49
C ALA A 25 2.55 -9.89 19.81
N SER A 26 2.23 -8.62 20.02
CA SER A 26 0.85 -8.12 20.07
C SER A 26 0.36 -7.85 18.66
N TYR A 27 -0.37 -8.81 18.07
CA TYR A 27 -0.72 -8.80 16.66
C TYR A 27 -1.46 -7.54 16.16
N PRO A 28 -2.32 -6.86 16.94
CA PRO A 28 -2.92 -5.59 16.52
C PRO A 28 -1.91 -4.46 16.26
N LEU A 29 -0.68 -4.56 16.78
CA LEU A 29 0.39 -3.58 16.55
C LEU A 29 1.15 -3.83 15.24
N CYS A 30 0.87 -4.92 14.52
CA CYS A 30 1.50 -5.21 13.25
C CYS A 30 1.12 -4.14 12.20
N MET A 31 2.12 -3.71 11.44
CA MET A 31 1.95 -2.80 10.31
C MET A 31 2.30 -3.50 9.01
N CYS A 32 1.45 -3.32 7.99
CA CYS A 32 1.67 -3.87 6.66
C CYS A 32 2.68 -3.01 5.88
N GLY A 33 3.31 -3.57 4.85
CA GLY A 33 4.34 -2.86 4.09
C GLY A 33 3.83 -1.58 3.43
N GLU A 34 2.57 -1.58 2.97
CA GLU A 34 1.89 -0.44 2.36
C GLU A 34 1.81 0.75 3.33
N ARG A 35 1.34 0.51 4.56
CA ARG A 35 1.24 1.54 5.60
C ARG A 35 2.62 2.07 5.98
N VAL A 36 3.61 1.18 6.11
CA VAL A 36 4.99 1.59 6.40
C VAL A 36 5.57 2.47 5.29
N ALA A 37 5.35 2.13 4.02
CA ALA A 37 5.84 2.91 2.88
C ALA A 37 5.16 4.30 2.80
N LEU A 38 3.84 4.35 2.97
CA LEU A 38 3.08 5.61 2.96
C LEU A 38 3.47 6.52 4.14
N TYR A 39 3.58 5.97 5.36
CA TYR A 39 3.99 6.76 6.52
C TYR A 39 5.44 7.24 6.41
N ASN A 40 6.33 6.42 5.83
CA ASN A 40 7.70 6.83 5.51
C ASN A 40 7.72 8.04 4.54
N ALA A 41 6.91 7.98 3.49
CA ALA A 41 6.75 9.10 2.56
C ALA A 41 6.20 10.35 3.25
N ALA A 42 5.11 10.25 4.01
CA ALA A 42 4.53 11.42 4.67
C ALA A 42 5.44 12.03 5.75
N ALA A 43 6.24 11.21 6.44
CA ALA A 43 7.18 11.69 7.45
C ALA A 43 8.34 12.49 6.84
N ASN A 44 8.86 12.05 5.68
CA ASN A 44 10.03 12.67 5.05
C ASN A 44 9.66 13.71 3.98
N TYR A 45 8.49 13.58 3.34
CA TYR A 45 8.02 14.39 2.21
C TYR A 45 6.54 14.77 2.36
N PRO A 46 6.13 15.46 3.44
CA PRO A 46 4.73 15.71 3.76
C PRO A 46 3.93 16.50 2.70
N HIS A 47 4.63 17.25 1.84
CA HIS A 47 4.06 18.10 0.79
C HIS A 47 4.11 17.49 -0.61
N GLN A 48 4.60 16.26 -0.75
CA GLN A 48 4.69 15.57 -2.03
C GLN A 48 3.60 14.51 -2.12
N SER A 49 2.78 14.56 -3.17
CA SER A 49 1.74 13.56 -3.37
C SER A 49 2.33 12.24 -3.84
N VAL A 50 1.67 11.14 -3.46
CA VAL A 50 2.00 9.80 -3.96
C VAL A 50 1.33 9.63 -5.33
N VAL A 51 2.11 9.23 -6.33
CA VAL A 51 1.62 8.99 -7.70
C VAL A 51 1.35 7.50 -7.93
N SER A 52 2.19 6.63 -7.37
CA SER A 52 2.00 5.19 -7.48
C SER A 52 2.47 4.44 -6.23
N LEU A 53 1.84 3.28 -6.00
CA LEU A 53 2.17 2.34 -4.94
C LEU A 53 2.32 0.93 -5.55
N ALA A 54 3.53 0.38 -5.49
CA ALA A 54 3.78 -1.01 -5.86
C ALA A 54 3.80 -1.89 -4.60
N ILE A 55 3.15 -3.05 -4.67
CA ILE A 55 3.04 -4.01 -3.56
C ILE A 55 3.47 -5.40 -4.06
N VAL A 56 4.39 -6.02 -3.33
CA VAL A 56 4.88 -7.37 -3.61
C VAL A 56 4.76 -8.22 -2.36
N ALA A 57 4.17 -9.40 -2.51
CA ALA A 57 4.12 -10.41 -1.46
C ALA A 57 4.93 -11.64 -1.86
N ARG A 58 5.59 -12.26 -0.88
CA ARG A 58 6.32 -13.52 -1.02
C ARG A 58 6.06 -14.41 0.18
N ASN A 59 5.85 -15.69 -0.06
CA ASN A 59 5.78 -16.68 1.01
C ASN A 59 6.81 -17.80 0.77
N PRO A 60 7.92 -17.82 1.54
CA PRO A 60 8.97 -18.84 1.40
C PRO A 60 8.48 -20.29 1.55
N ARG A 61 7.32 -20.51 2.19
CA ARG A 61 6.76 -21.85 2.43
C ARG A 61 5.73 -22.28 1.38
N LYS A 62 5.17 -21.34 0.63
CA LYS A 62 4.14 -21.61 -0.38
C LYS A 62 4.21 -20.55 -1.48
N LYS A 63 4.61 -20.96 -2.68
CA LYS A 63 4.66 -20.07 -3.85
C LYS A 63 3.30 -19.41 -4.07
N LEU A 64 3.30 -18.08 -4.12
CA LEU A 64 2.12 -17.29 -4.48
C LEU A 64 1.96 -17.29 -6.00
N THR A 65 0.88 -17.88 -6.49
CA THR A 65 0.58 -17.98 -7.94
C THR A 65 -0.18 -16.77 -8.49
N GLN A 66 -0.57 -15.84 -7.62
CA GLN A 66 -1.28 -14.62 -7.97
C GLN A 66 -0.83 -13.47 -7.06
N PRO A 67 -0.91 -12.22 -7.52
CA PRO A 67 -0.67 -11.06 -6.67
C PRO A 67 -1.60 -11.02 -5.45
N VAL A 68 -1.11 -10.45 -4.35
CA VAL A 68 -1.87 -10.32 -3.10
C VAL A 68 -2.42 -8.90 -3.01
N SER A 69 -3.74 -8.79 -2.79
CA SER A 69 -4.40 -7.49 -2.61
C SER A 69 -4.10 -6.89 -1.23
N PRO A 70 -4.00 -5.56 -1.10
CA PRO A 70 -3.87 -4.92 0.21
C PRO A 70 -5.05 -5.26 1.13
N CYS A 71 -4.79 -5.37 2.43
CA CYS A 71 -5.83 -5.61 3.43
C CYS A 71 -6.72 -4.38 3.62
N GLY A 72 -7.91 -4.54 4.23
CA GLY A 72 -8.88 -3.45 4.39
C GLY A 72 -8.31 -2.21 5.09
N ALA A 73 -7.48 -2.39 6.12
CA ALA A 73 -6.82 -1.27 6.80
C ALA A 73 -5.86 -0.50 5.87
N CYS A 74 -5.10 -1.20 5.02
CA CYS A 74 -4.24 -0.56 4.04
C CYS A 74 -5.06 0.18 2.99
N ARG A 75 -6.17 -0.42 2.53
CA ARG A 75 -7.07 0.24 1.57
C ARG A 75 -7.60 1.56 2.11
N GLN A 76 -8.03 1.59 3.37
CA GLN A 76 -8.48 2.82 4.01
C GLN A 76 -7.36 3.87 4.09
N VAL A 77 -6.13 3.48 4.48
CA VAL A 77 -5.01 4.42 4.53
C VAL A 77 -4.66 4.97 3.14
N ILE A 78 -4.72 4.15 2.09
CA ILE A 78 -4.48 4.63 0.72
C ILE A 78 -5.57 5.64 0.32
N ALA A 79 -6.85 5.37 0.64
CA ALA A 79 -7.95 6.29 0.39
C ALA A 79 -7.76 7.65 1.07
N GLU A 80 -7.30 7.67 2.32
CA GLU A 80 -6.96 8.91 3.02
C GLU A 80 -5.83 9.69 2.33
N TYR A 81 -4.85 9.02 1.72
CA TYR A 81 -3.79 9.69 0.97
C TYR A 81 -4.31 10.28 -0.34
N GLU A 82 -5.16 9.55 -1.08
CA GLU A 82 -5.81 10.13 -2.27
C GLU A 82 -6.63 11.37 -1.91
N SER A 83 -7.42 11.30 -0.83
CA SER A 83 -8.22 12.42 -0.32
C SER A 83 -7.34 13.60 0.11
N ARG A 84 -6.30 13.34 0.93
CA ARG A 84 -5.37 14.36 1.43
C ARG A 84 -4.69 15.16 0.31
N TYR A 85 -4.31 14.50 -0.77
CA TYR A 85 -3.57 15.13 -1.87
C TYR A 85 -4.44 15.49 -3.07
N GLY A 86 -5.72 15.09 -3.08
CA GLY A 86 -6.65 15.35 -4.18
C GLY A 86 -6.25 14.66 -5.49
N SER A 87 -5.53 13.54 -5.42
CA SER A 87 -5.02 12.83 -6.60
C SER A 87 -5.10 11.32 -6.40
N ASP A 88 -5.54 10.60 -7.44
CA ASP A 88 -5.57 9.13 -7.42
C ASP A 88 -4.15 8.53 -7.35
N ILE A 89 -4.03 7.39 -6.68
CA ILE A 89 -2.78 6.64 -6.56
C ILE A 89 -2.89 5.39 -7.41
N ARG A 90 -2.01 5.25 -8.40
CA ARG A 90 -1.92 4.03 -9.20
C ARG A 90 -1.38 2.88 -8.36
N ILE A 91 -2.16 1.81 -8.18
CA ILE A 91 -1.80 0.65 -7.35
C ILE A 91 -1.35 -0.49 -8.24
N ILE A 92 -0.15 -1.00 -8.00
CA ILE A 92 0.48 -2.07 -8.79
C ILE A 92 0.72 -3.26 -7.87
N LEU A 93 0.05 -4.37 -8.14
CA LEU A 93 0.19 -5.62 -7.40
C LEU A 93 1.01 -6.62 -8.21
N LYS A 94 2.05 -7.17 -7.59
CA LYS A 94 2.85 -8.24 -8.18
C LYS A 94 3.03 -9.39 -7.20
N GLY A 95 2.91 -10.61 -7.70
CA GLY A 95 3.19 -11.84 -6.96
C GLY A 95 4.61 -12.37 -7.18
N GLU A 96 4.79 -13.67 -6.95
CA GLU A 96 6.03 -14.39 -7.30
C GLU A 96 6.03 -14.88 -8.77
N THR A 97 4.92 -14.68 -9.49
CA THR A 97 4.78 -14.90 -10.93
C THR A 97 5.00 -13.60 -11.71
N ASN A 98 4.90 -13.67 -13.04
CA ASN A 98 4.99 -12.50 -13.91
C ASN A 98 3.67 -11.71 -14.00
N ASP A 99 2.61 -12.18 -13.34
CA ASP A 99 1.31 -11.51 -13.37
C ASP A 99 1.38 -10.20 -12.59
N VAL A 100 0.88 -9.14 -13.23
CA VAL A 100 0.78 -7.80 -12.65
C VAL A 100 -0.67 -7.37 -12.76
N ILE A 101 -1.25 -6.96 -11.64
CA ILE A 101 -2.58 -6.35 -11.59
C ILE A 101 -2.39 -4.87 -11.29
N ILE A 102 -3.07 -4.02 -12.04
CA ILE A 102 -2.99 -2.58 -11.89
C ILE A 102 -4.40 -2.04 -11.67
N PHE A 103 -4.53 -1.16 -10.68
CA PHE A 103 -5.70 -0.32 -10.46
C PHE A 103 -5.26 1.13 -10.60
N ASP A 104 -6.10 1.97 -11.19
CA ASP A 104 -5.76 3.38 -11.38
C ASP A 104 -6.07 4.21 -10.13
N THR A 105 -6.93 3.68 -9.24
CA THR A 105 -7.31 4.31 -7.97
C THR A 105 -7.68 3.25 -6.91
N ILE A 106 -7.58 3.61 -5.63
CA ILE A 106 -8.05 2.75 -4.53
C ILE A 106 -9.56 2.50 -4.54
N LYS A 107 -10.35 3.35 -5.20
CA LYS A 107 -11.83 3.25 -5.25
C LYS A 107 -12.29 1.92 -5.85
N GLU A 108 -11.50 1.31 -6.73
CA GLU A 108 -11.77 -0.01 -7.31
C GLU A 108 -11.60 -1.15 -6.30
N LEU A 109 -10.75 -0.96 -5.30
CA LEU A 109 -10.49 -1.92 -4.22
C LEU A 109 -11.31 -1.63 -2.96
N LEU A 110 -11.87 -0.44 -2.82
CA LEU A 110 -12.66 -0.02 -1.66
C LEU A 110 -13.98 0.64 -2.11
N PRO A 111 -14.89 -0.12 -2.74
CA PRO A 111 -16.20 0.41 -3.12
C PRO A 111 -16.96 0.81 -1.87
N TYR A 112 -17.63 1.97 -1.93
CA TYR A 112 -18.36 2.55 -0.79
C TYR A 112 -17.48 2.78 0.45
N GLY A 113 -16.19 3.13 0.23
CA GLY A 113 -15.30 3.57 1.30
C GLY A 113 -15.84 4.81 2.02
N PHE A 114 -15.42 4.97 3.26
CA PHE A 114 -15.71 6.16 4.07
C PHE A 114 -14.48 7.07 4.12
N ASP A 115 -14.69 8.33 4.47
CA ASP A 115 -13.64 9.33 4.69
C ASP A 115 -14.03 10.26 5.84
N GLY A 116 -13.24 11.32 6.04
CA GLY A 116 -13.49 12.33 7.07
C GLY A 116 -14.82 13.08 6.96
N THR A 117 -15.55 13.01 5.83
CA THR A 117 -16.87 13.67 5.71
C THR A 117 -17.99 12.97 6.48
N PHE A 118 -17.74 11.74 6.94
CA PHE A 118 -18.66 10.95 7.79
C PHE A 118 -18.44 11.15 9.30
N LEU A 119 -17.42 11.92 9.69
CA LEU A 119 -17.00 12.16 11.07
C LEU A 119 -17.33 13.59 11.51
#